data_AF-A0A955AC07-F1
#
_entry.id   AF-A0A955AC07-F1
#
_cell.length_a   1.000
_cell.length_b   1.000
_cell.length_c   1.000
_cell.angle_alpha   90.00
_cell.angle_beta   90.00
_cell.angle_gamma   90.00
#
_symmetry.space_group_name_H-M   'P 1'
#
loop_
_entity.id
_entity.type
_entity.pdbx_description
1 polymer ?
#
loop_
_entity_poly.entity_id
_entity_poly.type
_entity_poly.pdbx_seq_one_letter_code
_entity_poly.pdbx_strand_id
1 'polypeptide(L)'
;MRICDLQSGIGRLQKETTHLQKRWAETKLHWDDQACREFESKYLSPLIPILQSTLAAIHEMVEVVDDAQKACSDDERDTFV
;
A
#
# COMPACT_ATOMS: atom_id res chain seq x y z
N MET A 1 7.12 -8.93 19.93
CA MET A 1 6.66 -9.54 18.67
C MET A 1 6.76 -8.44 17.62
N ARG A 2 7.57 -8.56 16.54
CA ARG A 2 7.65 -7.51 15.52
C ARG A 2 6.28 -7.45 14.84
N ILE A 3 5.43 -6.52 15.27
CA ILE A 3 4.23 -6.13 14.53
C ILE A 3 4.66 -6.03 13.08
N CYS A 4 3.98 -6.87 12.29
CA CYS A 4 4.40 -7.44 11.03
C CYS A 4 5.15 -6.45 10.13
N ASP A 5 5.95 -6.99 9.22
CA ASP A 5 6.70 -6.26 8.18
C ASP A 5 5.79 -5.48 7.18
N LEU A 6 4.58 -5.09 7.61
CA LEU A 6 3.57 -4.28 6.93
C LEU A 6 4.15 -2.94 6.48
N GLN A 7 4.99 -2.29 7.28
CA GLN A 7 5.63 -1.04 6.87
C GLN A 7 6.57 -1.24 5.67
N SER A 8 7.36 -2.33 5.64
CA SER A 8 8.18 -2.64 4.48
C SER A 8 7.34 -3.13 3.29
N GLY A 9 6.25 -3.87 3.57
CA GLY A 9 5.26 -4.29 2.60
C GLY A 9 4.57 -3.11 1.90
N ILE A 10 4.18 -2.08 2.65
CA ILE A 10 3.65 -0.80 2.15
C ILE A 10 4.66 -0.14 1.23
N GLY A 11 5.90 0.04 1.70
CA GLY A 11 6.95 0.69 0.91
C GLY A 11 7.24 -0.06 -0.38
N ARG A 12 7.27 -1.39 -0.34
CA ARG A 12 7.43 -2.23 -1.53
C ARG A 12 6.23 -2.11 -2.46
N LEU A 13 5.00 -2.13 -1.95
CA LEU A 13 3.79 -2.01 -2.78
C LEU A 13 3.73 -0.64 -3.49
N GLN A 14 4.05 0.44 -2.79
CA GLN A 14 4.15 1.79 -3.37
C GLN A 14 5.21 1.87 -4.47
N LYS A 15 6.39 1.28 -4.22
CA LYS A 15 7.49 1.22 -5.18
C LYS A 15 7.10 0.47 -6.44
N GLU A 16 6.53 -0.73 -6.30
CA GLU A 16 6.12 -1.55 -7.45
C GLU A 16 4.95 -0.92 -8.22
N THR A 17 4.03 -0.22 -7.54
CA THR A 17 2.95 0.54 -8.18
C THR A 17 3.51 1.67 -9.06
N THR A 18 4.47 2.42 -8.54
CA THR A 18 5.18 3.47 -9.30
C THR A 18 5.94 2.88 -10.48
N HIS A 19 6.59 1.72 -10.27
CA HIS A 19 7.30 1.02 -11.33
C HIS A 19 6.36 0.59 -12.46
N LEU A 20 5.20 0.03 -12.12
CA LEU A 20 4.15 -0.34 -13.08
C LEU A 20 3.69 0.86 -13.90
N GLN A 21 3.40 2.00 -13.26
CA GLN A 21 2.98 3.22 -13.97
C GLN A 21 4.06 3.72 -14.94
N LYS A 22 5.32 3.70 -14.53
CA LYS A 22 6.45 4.09 -15.39
C LYS A 22 6.57 3.15 -16.59
N ARG A 23 6.55 1.84 -16.36
CA ARG A 23 6.63 0.83 -17.44
C ARG A 23 5.45 0.95 -18.40
N TRP A 24 4.26 1.21 -17.88
CA TRP A 24 3.08 1.45 -18.71
C TRP A 24 3.23 2.70 -19.60
N ALA A 25 3.74 3.80 -19.05
CA ALA A 25 4.01 5.01 -19.83
C ALA A 25 5.03 4.75 -20.96
N GLU A 26 6.08 3.98 -20.68
CA GLU A 26 7.07 3.57 -21.70
C GLU A 26 6.45 2.66 -22.76
N THR A 27 5.61 1.69 -22.36
CA THR A 27 4.90 0.81 -23.29
C THR A 27 4.01 1.60 -24.24
N LYS A 28 3.31 2.63 -23.75
CA LYS A 28 2.45 3.50 -24.57
C LYS A 28 3.19 4.27 -25.66
N LEU A 29 4.51 4.45 -25.55
CA LEU A 29 5.31 5.05 -26.63
C LEU A 29 5.40 4.18 -27.88
N HIS A 30 5.24 2.86 -27.71
CA HIS A 30 5.36 1.87 -28.78
C HIS A 30 4.04 1.15 -29.08
N TRP A 31 3.07 1.23 -28.17
CA TRP A 31 1.77 0.58 -28.27
C TRP A 31 0.66 1.56 -27.84
N ASP A 32 0.05 2.26 -28.81
CA ASP A 32 -1.07 3.21 -28.61
C ASP A 32 -2.25 2.90 -29.56
N ASP A 33 -2.52 1.61 -29.74
CA ASP A 33 -3.70 1.18 -30.49
C ASP A 33 -4.94 1.08 -29.60
N GLN A 34 -6.05 0.68 -30.21
CA GLN A 34 -7.31 0.47 -29.50
C GLN A 34 -7.21 -0.59 -28.39
N ALA A 35 -6.40 -1.65 -28.59
CA ALA A 35 -6.23 -2.71 -27.60
C ALA A 35 -5.46 -2.21 -26.36
N CYS A 36 -4.48 -1.33 -26.55
CA CYS A 36 -3.78 -0.64 -25.45
C CYS A 36 -4.76 0.16 -24.58
N ARG A 37 -5.65 0.95 -25.20
CA ARG A 37 -6.64 1.77 -24.49
C ARG A 37 -7.64 0.92 -23.71
N GLU A 38 -8.09 -0.19 -24.31
CA GLU A 38 -8.97 -1.15 -23.65
C GLU A 38 -8.28 -1.85 -22.48
N PHE A 39 -7.00 -2.20 -22.61
CA PHE A 39 -6.21 -2.78 -21.53
C PHE A 39 -6.07 -1.80 -20.36
N GLU A 40 -5.74 -0.54 -20.64
CA GLU A 40 -5.63 0.49 -19.60
C GLU A 40 -6.95 0.68 -18.86
N SER A 41 -8.03 0.90 -19.61
CA SER A 41 -9.36 1.15 -19.03
C SER A 41 -9.86 -0.04 -18.21
N LYS A 42 -9.64 -1.27 -18.70
CA LYS A 42 -10.18 -2.48 -18.07
C LYS A 42 -9.38 -2.95 -16.87
N TYR A 43 -8.06 -2.79 -16.88
CA TYR A 43 -7.19 -3.39 -15.86
C TYR A 43 -6.41 -2.36 -15.04
N LEU A 44 -5.79 -1.36 -15.67
CA LEU A 44 -4.92 -0.42 -14.96
C LEU A 44 -5.70 0.70 -14.26
N SER A 45 -6.65 1.33 -14.95
CA SER A 45 -7.50 2.39 -14.37
C SER A 45 -8.22 1.97 -13.08
N PRO A 46 -8.81 0.77 -12.96
CA PRO A 46 -9.42 0.34 -11.70
C PRO A 46 -8.39 -0.15 -10.66
N LEU A 47 -7.23 -0.64 -11.08
CA LEU A 47 -6.23 -1.19 -10.15
C LEU A 47 -5.60 -0.11 -9.27
N ILE A 48 -5.27 1.05 -9.84
CA ILE A 48 -4.62 2.15 -9.10
C ILE A 48 -5.43 2.63 -7.87
N PRO A 49 -6.73 2.97 -7.98
CA PRO A 49 -7.51 3.38 -6.82
C PRO A 49 -7.66 2.26 -5.79
N ILE A 50 -7.80 0.99 -6.21
CA ILE A 50 -7.85 -0.16 -5.29
C ILE A 50 -6.55 -0.27 -4.47
N LEU A 51 -5.40 -0.10 -5.13
CA LEU A 51 -4.09 -0.11 -4.45
C LEU A 51 -3.96 1.04 -3.46
N GLN A 52 -4.42 2.24 -3.81
CA GLN A 52 -4.41 3.39 -2.91
C GLN A 52 -5.30 3.17 -1.69
N SER A 53 -6.53 2.66 -1.87
CA SER A 53 -7.43 2.33 -0.76
C SER A 53 -6.85 1.24 0.13
N THR A 54 -6.20 0.23 -0.45
CA THR A 54 -5.55 -0.85 0.30
C THR A 54 -4.40 -0.31 1.15
N LEU A 55 -3.56 0.57 0.58
CA LEU A 55 -2.47 1.21 1.33
C LEU A 55 -3.00 2.05 2.49
N ALA A 56 -4.07 2.82 2.29
CA ALA A 56 -4.68 3.61 3.35
C ALA A 56 -5.21 2.74 4.50
N ALA A 57 -5.90 1.65 4.19
CA ALA A 57 -6.39 0.71 5.19
C ALA A 57 -5.24 0.04 5.99
N ILE A 58 -4.13 -0.29 5.32
CA ILE A 58 -2.95 -0.84 6.02
C ILE A 58 -2.32 0.21 6.94
N HIS A 59 -2.26 1.48 6.52
CA HIS A 59 -1.77 2.56 7.38
C HIS A 59 -2.59 2.70 8.67
N GLU A 60 -3.92 2.72 8.54
CA GLU A 60 -4.83 2.76 9.70
C GLU A 60 -4.61 1.55 10.62
N MET A 61 -4.46 0.36 10.05
CA MET A 61 -4.18 -0.84 10.83
C MET A 61 -2.86 -0.76 11.61
N VAL A 62 -1.81 -0.19 11.01
CA VAL A 62 -0.52 0.00 11.68
C VAL A 62 -0.66 0.98 12.86
N GLU A 63 -1.39 2.08 12.68
CA GLU A 63 -1.63 3.06 13.74
C GLU A 63 -2.38 2.46 14.93
N VAL A 64 -3.49 1.76 14.66
CA VAL A 64 -4.30 1.11 15.71
C VAL A 64 -3.47 0.09 16.51
N VAL A 65 -2.61 -0.68 15.83
CA VAL A 65 -1.77 -1.68 16.50
C VAL A 65 -0.65 -1.04 17.31
N ASP A 66 -0.05 0.05 16.83
CA ASP A 66 0.97 0.81 17.56
C ASP A 66 0.38 1.45 18.83
N ASP A 67 -0.82 2.01 18.73
CA ASP A 67 -1.52 2.59 19.88
C ASP A 67 -1.92 1.52 20.91
N ALA A 68 -2.41 0.36 20.46
CA ALA A 68 -2.68 -0.77 21.35
C ALA A 68 -1.41 -1.25 22.06
N GLN A 69 -0.28 -1.32 21.36
CA GLN A 69 1.00 -1.70 21.96
C GLN A 69 1.43 -0.71 23.06
N LYS A 70 1.31 0.60 22.81
CA LYS A 70 1.63 1.63 23.80
C LYS A 70 0.72 1.51 25.03
N ALA A 71 -0.59 1.38 24.83
CA ALA A 71 -1.55 1.24 25.92
C ALA A 71 -1.23 0.03 26.82
N CYS A 72 -0.89 -1.13 26.24
CA CYS A 72 -0.48 -2.30 27.01
C CYS A 72 0.87 -2.11 27.73
N SER A 73 1.80 -1.35 27.16
CA SER A 73 3.12 -1.09 27.77
C SER A 73 3.07 -0.05 28.90
N ASP A 74 2.05 0.80 28.93
CA ASP A 74 1.84 1.78 30.00
C ASP A 74 1.09 1.17 31.20
N ASP A 75 0.16 0.23 30.98
CA ASP A 75 -0.52 -0.52 32.05
C ASP A 75 0.44 -1.40 32.88
N GLU A 76 1.46 -1.97 32.23
CA GLU A 76 2.55 -2.70 32.91
C GLU A 76 3.45 -1.79 33.77
N ARG A 77 3.43 -0.46 33.56
CA ARG A 77 4.23 0.49 34.37
C ARG A 77 3.51 1.00 35.61
N ASP A 78 2.17 1.07 35.58
CA ASP A 78 1.35 1.53 36.70
C ASP A 78 1.11 0.44 37.76
N THR A 79 1.35 -0.84 37.44
CA THR A 79 1.18 -1.96 38.37
C THR A 79 2.37 -2.20 39.32
N PHE A 80 3.48 -1.46 39.16
CA PHE A 80 4.67 -1.55 40.03
C PHE A 80 4.97 -0.29 40.86
N VAL A 81 4.00 0.63 41.01
CA VAL A 81 4.08 1.79 41.91
C VAL A 81 3.14 1.63 43.10
#